data_AF-A0A257TPE4-F1
#
_entry.id   AF-A0A257TPE4-F1
#
_cell.length_a   1.000
_cell.length_b   1.000
_cell.length_c   1.000
_cell.angle_alpha   90.00
_cell.angle_beta   90.00
_cell.angle_gamma   90.00
#
_symmetry.space_group_name_H-M   'P 1'
#
loop_
_entity.id
_entity.type
_entity.pdbx_description
1 polymer ?
#
loop_
_entity_poly.entity_id
_entity_poly.type
_entity_poly.pdbx_seq_one_letter_code
_entity_poly.pdbx_strand_id
1 'polypeptide(L)' 'MRSALRAEDDDKFVAIDIETGDYELDEDDYAAVTRLRKSCPSADVWLGRVGQPATYRMRRGR' A
#
# COMPACT_ATOMS: atom_id res chain seq x y z
N MET A 1 -5.78 -15.40 8.24
CA MET A 1 -5.50 -13.98 7.90
C MET A 1 -6.29 -13.70 6.63
N ARG A 2 -7.53 -13.21 6.76
CA ARG A 2 -8.41 -12.99 5.61
C ARG A 2 -8.11 -11.61 5.04
N SER A 3 -7.52 -11.60 3.86
CA SER A 3 -7.19 -10.42 3.07
C SER A 3 -8.43 -9.55 2.90
N ALA A 4 -8.36 -8.28 3.30
CA ALA A 4 -9.39 -7.28 3.04
C ALA A 4 -9.44 -6.86 1.55
N LEU A 5 -8.54 -7.41 0.72
CA LEU A 5 -8.45 -7.16 -0.71
C LEU A 5 -9.44 -8.06 -1.46
N ARG A 6 -10.38 -7.44 -2.16
CA ARG A 6 -11.34 -8.14 -3.02
C ARG A 6 -10.66 -8.45 -4.36
N ALA A 7 -11.20 -9.39 -5.11
CA ALA A 7 -10.74 -9.66 -6.48
C ALA A 7 -10.88 -8.43 -7.40
N GLU A 8 -11.75 -7.48 -7.04
CA GLU A 8 -11.96 -6.21 -7.75
C GLU A 8 -10.83 -5.18 -7.50
N ASP A 9 -9.97 -5.44 -6.52
CA ASP A 9 -8.80 -4.61 -6.23
C ASP A 9 -7.53 -5.15 -6.91
N ASP A 10 -7.65 -6.25 -7.66
CA ASP A 10 -6.56 -6.76 -8.49
C ASP A 10 -6.08 -5.67 -9.46
N ASP A 11 -4.77 -5.57 -9.63
CA ASP A 11 -4.07 -4.58 -10.46
C ASP A 11 -3.98 -3.15 -9.90
N LYS A 12 -4.71 -2.80 -8.84
CA LYS A 12 -4.64 -1.49 -8.19
C LYS A 12 -3.35 -1.28 -7.41
N PHE A 13 -2.98 -0.02 -7.22
CA PHE A 13 -1.90 0.39 -6.33
C PHE A 13 -2.39 0.52 -4.90
N VAL A 14 -1.59 0.03 -3.97
CA VAL A 14 -1.78 0.21 -2.52
C VAL A 14 -0.68 1.11 -1.99
N ALA A 15 -1.07 2.23 -1.38
CA ALA A 15 -0.20 3.07 -0.58
C ALA A 15 -0.47 2.77 0.89
N ILE A 16 0.55 2.33 1.62
CA ILE A 16 0.46 1.95 3.03
C ILE A 16 1.34 2.89 3.85
N ASP A 17 0.80 3.49 4.90
CA ASP A 17 1.61 4.14 5.93
C ASP A 17 2.14 3.06 6.87
N ILE A 18 3.46 2.86 6.88
CA ILE A 18 4.08 1.78 7.66
C ILE A 18 4.01 2.03 9.17
N GLU A 19 3.89 3.29 9.60
CA GLU A 19 3.90 3.67 11.01
C GLU A 19 2.55 3.39 11.66
N THR A 20 1.46 3.63 10.93
CA THR A 20 0.08 3.50 11.43
C THR A 20 -0.61 2.22 10.96
N GLY A 21 -0.18 1.68 9.81
CA GLY A 21 -0.85 0.58 9.13
C GLY A 21 -2.07 1.01 8.30
N ASP A 22 -2.33 2.32 8.17
CA ASP A 22 -3.36 2.84 7.27
C ASP A 22 -2.98 2.57 5.81
N TYR A 23 -3.98 2.30 4.98
CA TYR A 23 -3.74 2.02 3.57
C TYR A 23 -4.82 2.59 2.68
N GLU A 24 -4.39 3.08 1.52
CA GLU A 24 -5.23 3.59 0.46
C GLU A 24 -5.01 2.76 -0.81
N LEU A 25 -6.10 2.46 -1.52
CA LEU A 25 -6.10 1.70 -2.78
C LEU A 25 -6.62 2.58 -3.90
N ASP A 26 -5.89 2.68 -5.00
CA ASP A 26 -6.33 3.43 -6.19
C ASP A 26 -5.74 2.79 -7.45
N GLU A 27 -6.39 3.00 -8.61
CA GLU A 27 -5.89 2.49 -9.89
C GLU A 27 -4.65 3.24 -10.37
N ASP A 28 -4.45 4.45 -9.83
CA ASP A 28 -3.31 5.33 -10.09
C ASP A 28 -2.43 5.46 -8.85
N ASP A 29 -1.11 5.25 -9.00
CA ASP A 29 -0.17 5.29 -7.89
C ASP A 29 -0.10 6.68 -7.24
N TYR A 30 -0.18 7.73 -8.04
CA TYR A 30 -0.11 9.10 -7.56
C TYR A 30 -1.37 9.46 -6.77
N ALA A 31 -2.54 9.00 -7.20
CA ALA A 31 -3.80 9.16 -6.49
C ALA A 31 -3.77 8.45 -5.12
N ALA A 32 -3.28 7.21 -5.07
CA ALA A 32 -3.17 6.44 -3.82
C ALA A 32 -2.25 7.15 -2.80
N VAL A 33 -1.05 7.55 -3.22
CA VAL A 33 -0.10 8.27 -2.34
C VAL A 33 -0.63 9.64 -1.94
N THR A 34 -1.29 10.36 -2.84
CA THR A 34 -1.84 11.69 -2.57
C THR A 34 -2.97 11.64 -1.54
N ARG A 35 -3.87 10.64 -1.62
CA ARG A 35 -4.92 10.42 -0.63
C ARG A 35 -4.33 10.10 0.74
N LEU A 36 -3.36 9.19 0.79
CA LEU A 36 -2.71 8.82 2.04
C LEU A 36 -2.00 10.03 2.68
N ARG A 37 -1.28 10.83 1.88
CA ARG A 37 -0.60 12.04 2.36
C ARG A 37 -1.55 13.17 2.76
N LYS A 38 -2.76 13.22 2.20
CA LYS A 38 -3.80 14.15 2.65
C LYS A 38 -4.28 13.80 4.06
N SER A 39 -4.42 12.52 4.37
CA SER A 39 -4.79 12.04 5.70
C SER A 39 -3.62 12.13 6.69
N CYS A 40 -2.40 11.80 6.24
CA CYS A 40 -1.19 11.81 7.07
C CYS A 40 -0.01 12.40 6.27
N PRO A 41 0.28 13.71 6.41
CA PRO A 41 1.35 14.38 5.65
C PRO A 41 2.75 13.84 5.95
N SER A 42 2.92 13.18 7.10
CA SER A 42 4.17 12.56 7.56
C SER A 42 4.19 11.04 7.38
N ALA A 43 3.23 10.45 6.64
CA ALA A 43 3.20 9.02 6.39
C ALA A 43 4.47 8.53 5.68
N ASP A 44 5.07 7.46 6.20
CA ASP A 44 6.12 6.73 5.54
C ASP A 44 5.48 5.75 4.56
N VAL A 45 5.30 6.23 3.33
CA VAL A 45 4.49 5.55 2.31
C VAL A 45 5.25 4.40 1.66
N TRP A 46 4.73 3.18 1.82
CA TRP A 46 5.11 2.02 1.03
C TRP A 46 4.09 1.78 -0.08
N LEU A 47 4.54 1.77 -1.34
CA LEU A 47 3.69 1.54 -2.50
C LEU A 47 3.89 0.11 -3.04
N GLY A 48 2.79 -0.61 -3.24
CA GLY A 48 2.77 -1.92 -3.89
C GLY A 48 1.65 -2.02 -4.92
N ARG A 49 1.67 -3.04 -5.78
CA ARG A 49 0.57 -3.36 -6.70
C ARG A 49 -0.09 -4.66 -6.29
N VAL A 50 -1.41 -4.63 -6.14
CA VAL A 50 -2.22 -5.76 -5.72
C VAL A 50 -2.25 -6.83 -6.83
N GLY A 51 -2.27 -8.11 -6.45
CA GLY A 51 -2.31 -9.22 -7.40
C GLY A 51 -0.96 -9.62 -7.97
N GLN A 52 0.05 -8.73 -7.93
CA GLN A 52 1.41 -9.09 -8.24
C GLN A 52 2.13 -9.58 -6.98
N PRO A 53 2.76 -10.76 -6.99
CA PRO A 53 3.60 -11.20 -5.89
C PRO A 53 4.86 -10.34 -5.87
N ALA A 54 4.77 -9.14 -5.30
CA ALA A 54 5.93 -8.41 -4.82
C ALA A 54 6.53 -9.26 -3.70
N THR A 55 7.40 -10.20 -4.07
CA THR A 55 8.13 -11.06 -3.14
C THR A 55 9.04 -10.17 -2.32
N TYR A 56 8.49 -9.65 -1.22
CA TYR A 56 9.20 -8.77 -0.33
C TYR A 56 10.02 -9.61 0.65
N ARG A 57 11.29 -9.83 0.31
CA ARG A 57 12.28 -10.41 1.24
C ARG A 57 12.81 -9.29 2.14
N MET A 58 12.10 -9.01 3.23
CA MET A 58 12.60 -8.21 4.34
C MET A 58 13.78 -8.97 5.00
N ARG A 59 15.02 -8.71 4.58
CA ARG A 59 16.18 -9.16 5.37
C ARG A 59 16.20 -8.29 6.62
N ARG A 60 15.86 -8.90 7.76
CA ARG A 60 16.09 -8.33 9.09
C ARG A 60 17.59 -8.04 9.23
N GLY A 61 17.96 -6.76 9.15
CA GLY A 61 19.29 -6.29 9.51
C GLY A 61 19.51 -6.52 11.01
N ARG A 62 20.66 -7.10 11.35
CA ARG A 62 21.16 -7.26 12.72
C ARG A 62 21.71 -5.96 13.25
#